data_AF-R2XKJ9-F1
#
_entry.id   AF-R2XKJ9-F1
#
_cell.length_a   1.000
_cell.length_b   1.000
_cell.length_c   1.000
_cell.angle_alpha   90.00
_cell.angle_beta   90.00
_cell.angle_gamma   90.00
#
_symmetry.space_group_name_H-M   'P 1'
#
loop_
_entity.id
_entity.type
_entity.pdbx_description
1 polymer ?
#
loop_
_entity_poly.entity_id
_entity_poly.type
_entity_poly.pdbx_seq_one_letter_code
_entity_poly.pdbx_strand_id
1 'polypeptide(L)'
;MPQRHVKQRTDQNLLLILGVFVAALLFDSFRDLFLHGWSAKRAFSIAVVLFFLPFSYLIEKKTDWTNRARLLVYFFYFLITGTFASAILYQNHLTGEMLFLYCFLSFFGSLSWFAICKRLKTKK
;
A
#
# COMPACT_ATOMS: atom_id res chain seq x y z
N MET A 1 -33.61 -2.87 -15.45
CA MET A 1 -32.13 -2.91 -15.56
C MET A 1 -31.48 -1.66 -14.92
N PRO A 2 -31.21 -1.60 -13.59
CA PRO A 2 -30.57 -0.43 -12.96
C PRO A 2 -29.15 -0.68 -12.40
N GLN A 3 -28.59 -1.88 -12.49
CA GLN A 3 -27.36 -2.23 -11.75
C GLN A 3 -26.03 -1.65 -12.29
N ARG A 4 -25.99 -1.13 -13.53
CA ARG A 4 -24.74 -0.60 -14.12
C ARG A 4 -24.31 0.74 -13.51
N HIS A 5 -25.26 1.62 -13.19
CA HIS A 5 -24.94 2.96 -12.67
C HIS A 5 -24.41 2.97 -11.23
N VAL A 6 -24.85 2.03 -10.39
CA VAL A 6 -24.40 1.93 -8.98
C VAL A 6 -22.94 1.49 -8.90
N LYS A 7 -22.56 0.48 -9.69
CA LYS A 7 -21.20 -0.09 -9.71
C LYS A 7 -20.14 0.94 -10.12
N GLN A 8 -20.45 1.76 -11.12
CA GLN A 8 -19.56 2.80 -11.63
C GLN A 8 -19.31 3.93 -10.61
N ARG A 9 -20.32 4.26 -9.78
CA ARG A 9 -20.24 5.29 -8.72
C ARG A 9 -19.38 4.82 -7.54
N THR A 10 -19.53 3.55 -7.12
CA THR A 10 -18.71 2.95 -6.04
C THR A 10 -17.23 2.88 -6.41
N ASP A 11 -16.91 2.61 -7.67
CA ASP A 11 -15.52 2.51 -8.13
C ASP A 11 -14.84 3.88 -8.32
N GLN A 12 -15.59 4.93 -8.71
CA GLN A 12 -15.09 6.31 -8.64
C GLN A 12 -14.83 6.75 -7.19
N ASN A 13 -15.71 6.37 -6.27
CA ASN A 13 -15.50 6.62 -4.85
C ASN A 13 -14.24 5.90 -4.33
N LEU A 14 -13.92 4.68 -4.79
CA LEU A 14 -12.71 3.96 -4.37
C LEU A 14 -11.42 4.67 -4.81
N LEU A 15 -11.37 5.18 -6.05
CA LEU A 15 -10.24 5.97 -6.55
C LEU A 15 -10.14 7.33 -5.86
N LEU A 16 -11.26 7.99 -5.62
CA LEU A 16 -11.32 9.21 -4.83
C LEU A 16 -10.88 8.96 -3.39
N ILE A 17 -11.32 7.87 -2.76
CA ILE A 17 -10.88 7.48 -1.41
C ILE A 17 -9.39 7.20 -1.40
N LEU A 18 -8.87 6.46 -2.39
CA LEU A 18 -7.43 6.19 -2.48
C LEU A 18 -6.63 7.47 -2.72
N GLY A 19 -7.11 8.35 -3.60
CA GLY A 19 -6.50 9.64 -3.87
C GLY A 19 -6.54 10.58 -2.66
N VAL A 20 -7.67 10.63 -1.95
CA VAL A 20 -7.85 11.37 -0.70
C VAL A 20 -6.99 10.76 0.41
N PHE A 21 -6.85 9.43 0.47
CA PHE A 21 -6.01 8.76 1.46
C PHE A 21 -4.54 9.06 1.22
N VAL A 22 -4.08 9.03 -0.03
CA VAL A 22 -2.72 9.43 -0.41
C VAL A 22 -2.50 10.93 -0.17
N ALA A 23 -3.48 11.78 -0.52
CA ALA A 23 -3.39 13.22 -0.29
C ALA A 23 -3.42 13.57 1.20
N ALA A 24 -4.23 12.88 2.00
CA ALA A 24 -4.27 13.01 3.46
C ALA A 24 -2.95 12.53 4.07
N LEU A 25 -2.40 11.39 3.63
CA LEU A 25 -1.08 10.93 4.05
C LEU A 25 0.02 11.92 3.71
N LEU A 26 0.00 12.50 2.50
CA LEU A 26 0.96 13.51 2.07
C LEU A 26 0.78 14.82 2.84
N PHE A 27 -0.45 15.26 3.07
CA PHE A 27 -0.77 16.50 3.78
C PHE A 27 -0.43 16.39 5.26
N ASP A 28 -0.76 15.28 5.90
CA ASP A 28 -0.42 15.01 7.29
C ASP A 28 1.11 14.90 7.43
N SER A 29 1.78 14.22 6.48
CA SER A 29 3.24 14.20 6.43
C SER A 29 3.86 15.59 6.24
N PHE A 30 3.27 16.46 5.40
CA PHE A 30 3.74 17.84 5.16
C PHE A 30 3.51 18.74 6.38
N ARG A 31 2.32 18.69 6.97
CA ARG A 31 1.94 19.44 8.16
C ARG A 31 2.84 19.05 9.33
N ASP A 32 3.11 17.76 9.47
CA ASP A 32 3.93 17.23 10.55
C ASP A 32 5.43 17.55 10.31
N LEU A 33 5.88 17.58 9.04
CA LEU A 33 7.20 18.10 8.65
C LEU A 33 7.38 19.58 9.03
N PHE A 34 6.31 20.37 8.85
CA PHE A 34 6.30 21.80 9.16
C PHE A 34 6.29 22.07 10.67
N LEU A 35 5.61 21.21 11.45
CA LEU A 35 5.45 21.38 12.91
C LEU A 35 6.58 20.75 13.75
N HIS A 36 7.14 19.62 13.31
CA HIS A 36 8.06 18.81 14.12
C HIS A 36 9.42 18.54 13.43
N GLY A 37 9.66 19.09 12.23
CA GLY A 37 10.91 18.93 11.50
C GLY A 37 11.10 17.58 10.80
N TRP A 38 12.28 17.35 10.24
CA TRP A 38 12.64 16.12 9.52
C TRP A 38 12.85 14.96 10.50
N SER A 39 12.08 13.87 10.35
CA SER A 39 12.26 12.62 11.10
C SER A 39 12.47 11.45 10.13
N ALA A 40 13.47 10.61 10.41
CA ALA A 40 13.79 9.42 9.60
C ALA A 40 12.57 8.49 9.39
N LYS A 41 11.67 8.45 10.37
CA LYS A 41 10.42 7.69 10.35
C LYS A 41 9.44 8.16 9.27
N ARG A 42 9.39 9.47 9.02
CA ARG A 42 8.52 10.09 8.01
C ARG A 42 9.12 9.97 6.62
N ALA A 43 10.43 10.23 6.49
CA ALA A 43 11.13 10.05 5.22
C ALA A 43 10.98 8.61 4.72
N PHE A 44 11.09 7.61 5.61
CA PHE A 44 10.85 6.22 5.28
C PHE A 44 9.39 5.95 4.83
N SER A 45 8.39 6.44 5.58
CA SER A 45 6.97 6.23 5.21
C SER A 45 6.62 6.85 3.85
N ILE A 46 7.09 8.08 3.59
CA ILE A 46 6.89 8.77 2.31
C ILE A 46 7.58 7.98 1.20
N ALA A 47 8.85 7.60 1.38
CA ALA A 47 9.61 6.84 0.38
C ALA A 47 8.92 5.52 0.06
N VAL A 48 8.48 4.77 1.07
CA VAL A 48 7.75 3.51 0.89
C VAL A 48 6.52 3.71 0.01
N VAL A 49 5.67 4.68 0.32
CA VAL A 49 4.46 4.93 -0.47
C VAL A 49 4.81 5.38 -1.90
N LEU A 50 5.77 6.28 -2.05
CA LEU A 50 6.25 6.80 -3.34
C LEU A 50 6.92 5.74 -4.21
N PHE A 51 7.61 4.76 -3.63
CA PHE A 51 8.19 3.64 -4.38
C PHE A 51 7.12 2.59 -4.70
N PHE A 52 6.19 2.33 -3.78
CA PHE A 52 5.18 1.28 -3.93
C PHE A 52 4.18 1.54 -5.06
N LEU A 53 3.66 2.77 -5.18
CA LEU A 53 2.67 3.15 -6.19
C LEU A 53 3.17 2.97 -7.64
N PRO A 54 4.31 3.55 -8.07
CA PRO A 54 4.83 3.35 -9.42
C PRO A 54 5.31 1.91 -9.65
N PHE A 55 5.88 1.25 -8.63
CA PHE A 55 6.32 -0.14 -8.74
C PHE A 55 5.14 -1.10 -8.97
N SER A 56 4.07 -0.95 -8.18
CA SER A 56 2.85 -1.75 -8.36
C SER A 56 2.17 -1.48 -9.71
N TYR A 57 2.19 -0.24 -10.19
CA TYR A 57 1.71 0.11 -11.53
C TYR A 57 2.55 -0.56 -12.64
N LEU A 58 3.88 -0.59 -12.50
CA LEU A 58 4.77 -1.26 -13.46
C LEU A 58 4.51 -2.76 -13.51
N ILE A 59 4.35 -3.42 -12.35
CA ILE A 59 4.02 -4.86 -12.27
C ILE A 59 2.69 -5.18 -12.96
N GLU A 60 1.69 -4.30 -12.80
CA GLU A 60 0.39 -4.52 -13.43
C GLU A 60 0.39 -4.23 -14.94
N LYS A 61 1.15 -3.21 -15.39
CA LYS A 61 1.12 -2.78 -16.80
C LYS A 61 2.10 -3.51 -17.70
N LYS A 62 3.32 -3.77 -17.22
CA LYS A 62 4.46 -4.21 -18.04
C LYS A 62 4.77 -5.69 -17.92
N THR A 63 4.15 -6.40 -16.99
CA THR A 63 4.55 -7.76 -16.62
C THR A 63 3.39 -8.75 -16.76
N ASP A 64 3.53 -9.73 -17.65
CA ASP A 64 2.63 -10.88 -17.80
C ASP A 64 2.79 -11.93 -16.68
N TRP A 65 3.05 -11.45 -15.46
CA TRP A 65 3.13 -12.32 -14.30
C TRP A 65 1.76 -12.88 -13.95
N THR A 66 1.78 -14.15 -13.57
CA THR A 66 0.60 -14.83 -13.03
C THR A 66 0.09 -14.11 -11.77
N ASN A 67 -1.21 -14.17 -11.53
CA ASN A 67 -1.86 -13.57 -10.36
C ASN A 67 -1.18 -13.96 -9.04
N ARG A 68 -0.67 -15.20 -8.95
CA ARG A 68 0.06 -15.72 -7.77
C ARG A 68 1.40 -15.01 -7.58
N ALA A 69 2.16 -14.80 -8.66
CA ALA A 69 3.44 -14.10 -8.61
C ALA A 69 3.27 -12.63 -8.20
N ARG A 70 2.24 -11.94 -8.71
CA ARG A 70 1.94 -10.55 -8.29
C ARG A 70 1.59 -10.46 -6.81
N LEU A 71 0.75 -11.37 -6.31
CA LEU A 71 0.38 -11.43 -4.89
C LEU A 71 1.61 -11.66 -4.00
N LEU A 72 2.49 -12.60 -4.39
CA LEU A 72 3.75 -12.86 -3.68
C LEU A 72 4.64 -11.62 -3.61
N VAL A 73 4.74 -10.86 -4.70
CA VAL A 73 5.58 -9.65 -4.72
C VAL A 73 5.02 -8.58 -3.80
N TYR A 74 3.70 -8.36 -3.80
CA TYR A 74 3.06 -7.45 -2.85
C TYR A 74 3.23 -7.92 -1.40
N PHE A 75 3.13 -9.22 -1.16
CA PHE A 75 3.37 -9.82 0.15
C PHE A 75 4.79 -9.57 0.64
N PHE A 76 5.82 -9.91 -0.15
CA PHE A 76 7.21 -9.66 0.22
C PHE A 76 7.50 -8.17 0.40
N TYR A 77 6.92 -7.32 -0.43
CA TYR A 77 7.04 -5.89 -0.28
C TYR A 77 6.51 -5.43 1.08
N PHE A 78 5.27 -5.77 1.43
CA PHE A 78 4.71 -5.38 2.73
C PHE A 78 5.45 -6.01 3.91
N LEU A 79 5.92 -7.25 3.77
CA LEU A 79 6.65 -7.97 4.81
C LEU A 79 7.99 -7.30 5.11
N ILE A 80 8.80 -7.06 4.08
CA ILE A 80 10.10 -6.41 4.23
C ILE A 80 9.89 -5.02 4.81
N THR A 81 8.97 -4.25 4.25
CA THR A 81 8.76 -2.86 4.65
C THR A 81 8.21 -2.74 6.07
N GLY A 82 7.26 -3.60 6.46
CA GLY A 82 6.71 -3.63 7.81
C GLY A 82 7.73 -4.10 8.85
N THR A 83 8.55 -5.11 8.51
CA THR A 83 9.60 -5.62 9.39
C THR A 83 10.73 -4.61 9.56
N PHE A 84 11.18 -3.97 8.47
CA PHE A 84 12.19 -2.90 8.50
C PHE A 84 11.68 -1.66 9.24
N ALA A 85 10.43 -1.26 9.01
CA ALA A 85 9.81 -0.16 9.73
C ALA A 85 9.83 -0.43 11.23
N SER A 86 9.44 -1.62 11.67
CA SER A 86 9.42 -1.97 13.10
C SER A 86 10.83 -2.04 13.70
N ALA A 87 11.74 -2.76 13.06
CA ALA A 87 13.08 -3.00 13.60
C ALA A 87 13.94 -1.73 13.64
N ILE A 88 13.90 -0.91 12.58
CA ILE A 88 14.79 0.25 12.45
C ILE A 88 14.17 1.52 13.04
N LEU A 89 12.88 1.77 12.80
CA LEU A 89 12.25 3.04 13.22
C LEU A 89 11.70 3.02 14.63
N TYR A 90 11.27 1.85 15.10
CA TYR A 90 10.74 1.70 16.46
C TYR A 90 11.72 1.02 17.41
N GLN A 91 12.88 0.56 16.91
CA GLN A 91 13.88 -0.18 17.68
C GLN A 91 13.26 -1.35 18.47
N ASN A 92 12.16 -1.91 17.95
CA ASN A 92 11.46 -2.99 18.61
C ASN A 92 12.31 -4.27 18.50
N HIS A 93 12.37 -5.01 19.60
CA HIS A 93 12.92 -6.35 19.57
C HIS A 93 12.09 -7.22 18.61
N LEU A 94 12.77 -7.84 17.64
CA LEU A 94 12.15 -8.74 16.67
C LEU A 94 11.82 -10.07 17.37
N THR A 95 10.69 -10.10 18.06
CA THR A 95 10.14 -11.32 18.65
C THR A 95 9.36 -12.11 17.59
N GLY A 96 9.33 -13.45 17.72
CA GLY A 96 8.58 -14.32 16.80
C GLY A 96 7.10 -13.96 16.66
N GLU A 97 6.47 -13.48 17.74
CA GLU A 97 5.08 -13.02 17.73
C GLU A 97 4.88 -11.76 16.86
N MET A 98 5.80 -10.81 16.90
CA MET A 98 5.75 -9.61 16.04
C MET A 98 5.97 -9.97 14.57
N LEU A 99 6.90 -10.88 14.30
CA LEU A 99 7.13 -11.44 12.96
C LEU A 99 5.88 -12.11 12.41
N PHE A 100 5.20 -12.91 13.24
CA PHE A 100 3.93 -13.53 12.88
C PHE A 100 2.85 -12.48 12.56
N LEU A 101 2.73 -11.45 13.40
CA LEU A 101 1.80 -10.35 13.20
C LEU A 101 2.08 -9.61 11.88
N TYR A 102 3.33 -9.28 11.59
CA TYR A 102 3.72 -8.62 10.34
C TYR A 102 3.50 -9.50 9.12
N CYS A 103 3.73 -10.81 9.26
CA CYS A 103 3.42 -11.78 8.23
C CYS A 103 1.92 -11.80 7.91
N PHE A 104 1.08 -11.86 8.95
CA PHE A 104 -0.37 -11.82 8.81
C PHE A 104 -0.84 -10.50 8.18
N LEU A 105 -0.34 -9.37 8.68
CA LEU A 105 -0.70 -8.05 8.19
C LEU A 105 -0.28 -7.85 6.72
N SER A 106 0.89 -8.35 6.35
CA SER A 106 1.39 -8.32 4.97
C SER A 106 0.57 -9.19 4.04
N PHE A 107 0.06 -10.33 4.53
CA PHE A 107 -0.86 -11.18 3.79
C PHE A 107 -2.17 -10.46 3.48
N PHE A 108 -2.84 -9.88 4.49
CA PHE A 108 -4.06 -9.09 4.28
C PHE A 108 -3.83 -7.84 3.45
N GLY A 109 -2.69 -7.16 3.62
CA GLY A 109 -2.28 -6.02 2.82
C GLY A 109 -2.12 -6.39 1.34
N SER A 110 -1.44 -7.49 1.05
CA SER A 110 -1.25 -7.99 -0.32
C SER A 110 -2.56 -8.37 -1.00
N LEU A 111 -3.48 -9.03 -0.27
CA LEU A 111 -4.82 -9.38 -0.76
C LEU A 111 -5.65 -8.14 -1.07
N SER A 112 -5.65 -7.17 -0.15
CA SER A 112 -6.39 -5.93 -0.30
C SER A 112 -5.89 -5.13 -1.51
N TRP A 113 -4.56 -4.99 -1.64
CA TRP A 113 -3.96 -4.30 -2.77
C TRP A 113 -4.22 -5.02 -4.09
N PHE A 114 -4.08 -6.34 -4.12
CA PHE A 114 -4.39 -7.13 -5.31
C PHE A 114 -5.86 -7.02 -5.73
N ALA A 115 -6.79 -6.96 -4.77
CA ALA A 115 -8.20 -6.74 -5.05
C ALA A 115 -8.45 -5.34 -5.66
N ILE A 116 -7.77 -4.30 -5.16
CA ILE A 116 -7.80 -2.94 -5.71
C ILE A 116 -7.24 -2.94 -7.15
N CYS A 117 -6.08 -3.53 -7.38
CA CYS A 117 -5.45 -3.64 -8.70
C CYS A 117 -6.34 -4.37 -9.71
N LYS A 118 -6.95 -5.50 -9.32
CA LYS A 118 -7.91 -6.22 -10.18
C LYS A 118 -9.10 -5.36 -10.57
N ARG A 119 -9.71 -4.66 -9.60
CA ARG A 119 -10.84 -3.75 -9.89
C ARG A 119 -10.45 -2.64 -10.87
N LEU A 120 -9.24 -2.09 -10.73
CA LEU A 120 -8.70 -1.09 -11.65
C LEU A 120 -8.48 -1.63 -13.07
N LYS A 121 -8.06 -2.89 -13.22
CA LYS A 121 -7.80 -3.53 -14.52
C LYS A 121 -9.06 -3.91 -15.30
N THR A 122 -10.17 -4.21 -14.62
CA THR A 122 -11.48 -4.51 -15.27
C THR A 122 -12.11 -3.35 -16.04
N LYS A 123 -11.43 -2.19 -16.13
CA LYS A 123 -11.83 -1.01 -16.93
C LYS A 123 -11.15 -0.91 -18.30
N LYS A 124 -10.59 -1.99 -18.85
CA LYS A 124 -10.25 -2.06 -20.28
C LYS A 124 -11.40 -2.66 -21.08
#